data_AF-A0A833G259-F1
#
_entry.id   AF-A0A833G259-F1
#
_cell.length_a   1.000
_cell.length_b   1.000
_cell.length_c   1.000
_cell.angle_alpha   90.00
_cell.angle_beta   90.00
_cell.angle_gamma   90.00
#
_symmetry.space_group_name_H-M   'P 1'
#
loop_
_entity.id
_entity.type
_entity.pdbx_description
1 polymer ?
#
loop_
_entity_poly.entity_id
_entity_poly.type
_entity_poly.pdbx_seq_one_letter_code
_entity_poly.pdbx_strand_id
1 'polypeptide(L)'
;GTVTAGQLPPPVQPGTTDPSQFPEAPGAGGTQPGDPTQMASLEQSAADISAGSVAGVWNATVSGQSCRVATPQTRFGQGFRAGPLRCPAPLDGVKSWNVSGKQLALYDEGGNVLARLYSSSGNRFDGQTSSGQPVSLSR
;
A
#
# COMPACT_ATOMS: atom_id res chain seq x y z
N GLY A 1 15.13 -11.34 49.33
CA GLY A 1 14.34 -10.74 48.25
C GLY A 1 13.67 -9.51 48.80
N THR A 2 13.97 -8.33 48.24
CA THR A 2 13.34 -7.06 48.61
C THR A 2 13.16 -6.27 47.32
N VAL A 3 11.90 -6.02 46.96
CA VAL A 3 11.52 -5.30 45.73
C VAL A 3 11.42 -3.82 46.09
N THR A 4 12.26 -2.98 45.49
CA THR A 4 12.26 -1.52 45.70
C THR A 4 11.20 -0.90 44.80
N ALA A 5 10.17 -0.30 45.41
CA ALA A 5 9.09 0.41 44.75
C ALA A 5 9.57 1.76 44.19
N GLY A 6 9.58 1.90 42.86
CA GLY A 6 9.83 3.16 42.16
C GLY A 6 8.56 4.01 42.14
N GLN A 7 8.59 5.12 42.88
CA GLN A 7 7.53 6.11 43.01
C GLN A 7 7.39 6.93 41.72
N LEU A 8 6.26 6.79 41.03
CA LEU A 8 5.90 7.59 39.85
C LEU A 8 5.44 9.00 40.28
N PRO A 9 5.88 10.07 39.59
CA PRO A 9 5.42 11.43 39.88
C PRO A 9 3.94 11.64 39.51
N PRO A 10 3.24 12.55 40.21
CA PRO A 10 1.80 12.76 40.06
C PRO A 10 1.41 13.42 38.72
N PRO A 11 0.18 13.21 38.25
CA PRO A 11 -0.35 13.80 37.02
C PRO A 11 -0.59 15.30 37.20
N VAL A 12 -0.09 16.10 36.27
CA VAL A 12 -0.51 17.49 36.11
C VAL A 12 -1.85 17.54 35.35
N GLN A 13 -2.82 18.23 35.93
CA GLN A 13 -4.04 18.71 35.27
C GLN A 13 -4.15 20.24 35.54
N PRO A 14 -5.15 20.95 35.01
CA PRO A 14 -5.35 21.35 33.62
C PRO A 14 -5.33 22.89 33.49
N GLY A 15 -4.61 23.42 32.49
CA GLY A 15 -4.55 24.86 32.21
C GLY A 15 -5.43 25.25 31.04
N THR A 16 -6.46 26.04 31.31
CA THR A 16 -7.35 26.73 30.38
C THR A 16 -6.58 27.51 29.30
N THR A 17 -6.76 27.13 28.04
CA THR A 17 -6.47 28.00 26.89
C THR A 17 -7.73 28.11 26.03
N ASP A 18 -8.37 29.27 26.16
CA ASP A 18 -9.17 30.03 25.20
C ASP A 18 -10.27 29.32 24.35
N PRO A 19 -11.56 29.65 24.56
CA PRO A 19 -12.69 29.11 23.79
C PRO A 19 -12.89 29.74 22.38
N SER A 20 -11.90 30.45 21.82
CA SER A 20 -12.04 31.17 20.53
C SER A 20 -11.37 30.46 19.33
N GLN A 21 -11.16 29.14 19.38
CA GLN A 21 -10.31 28.44 18.38
C GLN A 21 -10.95 27.25 17.65
N PHE A 22 -12.24 26.94 17.81
CA PHE A 22 -12.99 25.97 16.96
C PHE A 22 -14.49 26.22 17.11
N PRO A 23 -15.40 25.90 16.15
CA PRO A 23 -15.28 25.52 14.72
C PRO A 23 -16.22 26.35 13.78
N GLU A 24 -16.00 26.32 12.46
CA GLU A 24 -17.07 26.64 11.49
C GLU A 24 -17.19 25.55 10.41
N ALA A 25 -18.31 24.86 10.44
CA ALA A 25 -18.94 24.15 9.32
C ALA A 25 -20.40 24.64 9.33
N PRO A 26 -21.12 24.83 8.21
CA PRO A 26 -21.13 23.99 7.00
C PRO A 26 -21.13 24.78 5.67
N GLY A 27 -20.90 24.08 4.56
CA GLY A 27 -20.57 24.66 3.26
C GLY A 27 -21.69 25.34 2.47
N ALA A 28 -21.27 26.16 1.49
CA ALA A 28 -21.91 26.41 0.19
C ALA A 28 -21.03 27.38 -0.61
N GLY A 29 -20.81 27.10 -1.90
CA GLY A 29 -20.39 28.11 -2.88
C GLY A 29 -19.10 27.79 -3.62
N GLY A 30 -19.23 27.18 -4.81
CA GLY A 30 -18.12 26.99 -5.72
C GLY A 30 -18.47 26.12 -6.93
N THR A 31 -19.54 26.44 -7.64
CA THR A 31 -19.81 25.90 -8.97
C THR A 31 -18.72 26.37 -9.94
N GLN A 32 -17.91 25.45 -10.47
CA GLN A 32 -17.23 25.61 -11.75
C GLN A 32 -17.29 24.27 -12.51
N PRO A 33 -17.84 24.25 -13.74
CA PRO A 33 -17.93 23.05 -14.56
C PRO A 33 -16.63 22.82 -15.33
N GLY A 34 -16.04 21.64 -15.21
CA GLY A 34 -14.87 21.27 -16.01
C GLY A 34 -14.26 19.92 -15.64
N ASP A 35 -14.55 18.93 -16.50
CA ASP A 35 -13.83 17.67 -16.72
C ASP A 35 -14.17 16.41 -15.85
N PRO A 36 -14.66 15.31 -16.47
CA PRO A 36 -15.09 14.11 -15.76
C PRO A 36 -14.00 13.04 -15.71
N THR A 37 -12.99 13.14 -14.84
CA THR A 37 -12.12 11.98 -14.52
C THR A 37 -11.57 11.95 -13.09
N GLN A 38 -12.37 12.35 -12.08
CA GLN A 38 -11.94 12.22 -10.68
C GLN A 38 -12.81 11.21 -9.92
N MET A 39 -12.52 9.91 -10.14
CA MET A 39 -12.86 8.86 -9.19
C MET A 39 -11.58 8.40 -8.48
N ALA A 40 -11.12 9.22 -7.54
CA ALA A 40 -10.23 8.79 -6.46
C ALA A 40 -10.96 9.14 -5.15
N SER A 41 -12.05 8.41 -4.91
CA SER A 41 -12.79 8.49 -3.64
C SER A 41 -11.94 7.88 -2.53
N LEU A 42 -11.45 8.73 -1.64
CA LEU A 42 -11.54 8.61 -0.18
C LEU A 42 -11.29 7.22 0.42
N GLU A 43 -10.06 6.93 0.85
CA GLU A 43 -9.79 5.96 1.93
C GLU A 43 -8.61 6.47 2.79
N GLN A 44 -8.92 7.37 3.73
CA GLN A 44 -8.09 7.65 4.90
C GLN A 44 -8.59 6.79 6.06
N SER A 45 -7.89 5.72 6.41
CA SER A 45 -7.76 5.17 7.79
C SER A 45 -6.92 3.88 7.77
N ALA A 46 -5.71 3.97 8.35
CA ALA A 46 -4.52 3.15 8.11
C ALA A 46 -3.75 3.63 6.87
N ALA A 47 -2.42 3.72 6.95
CA ALA A 47 -1.60 3.99 5.77
C ALA A 47 -1.62 2.74 4.88
N ASP A 48 -2.75 2.54 4.20
CA ASP A 48 -2.92 1.54 3.18
C ASP A 48 -2.04 1.88 1.99
N ILE A 49 -1.56 0.83 1.34
CA ILE A 49 -0.66 0.99 0.21
C ILE A 49 -1.51 1.45 -0.96
N SER A 50 -1.31 2.69 -1.39
CA SER A 50 -2.02 3.21 -2.55
C SER A 50 -1.49 2.58 -3.84
N ALA A 51 -2.34 2.47 -4.85
CA ALA A 51 -1.92 2.06 -6.19
C ALA A 51 -0.77 2.94 -6.73
N GLY A 52 -0.72 4.22 -6.36
CA GLY A 52 0.37 5.11 -6.74
C GLY A 52 1.71 4.75 -6.08
N SER A 53 1.69 4.22 -4.86
CA SER A 53 2.91 3.79 -4.17
C SER A 53 3.49 2.50 -4.76
N VAL A 54 2.63 1.58 -5.21
CA VAL A 54 3.02 0.37 -5.95
C VAL A 54 3.41 0.71 -7.38
N ALA A 55 2.86 1.77 -7.97
CA ALA A 55 3.11 2.08 -9.36
C ALA A 55 4.61 2.29 -9.65
N GLY A 56 5.08 1.70 -10.74
CA GLY A 56 6.46 1.86 -11.21
C GLY A 56 7.12 0.54 -11.59
N VAL A 57 8.45 0.58 -11.71
CA VAL A 57 9.30 -0.59 -12.00
C VAL A 57 10.00 -1.02 -10.73
N TRP A 58 9.88 -2.30 -10.39
CA TRP A 58 10.48 -2.91 -9.21
C TRP A 58 11.53 -3.92 -9.59
N ASN A 59 12.61 -4.01 -8.81
CA ASN A 59 13.49 -5.17 -8.80
C ASN A 59 12.88 -6.23 -7.90
N ALA A 60 12.44 -7.33 -8.50
CA ALA A 60 11.90 -8.49 -7.80
C ALA A 60 12.98 -9.56 -7.65
N THR A 61 13.07 -10.18 -6.47
CA THR A 61 13.91 -11.35 -6.22
C THR A 61 13.01 -12.53 -5.86
N VAL A 62 13.08 -13.61 -6.63
CA VAL A 62 12.34 -14.88 -6.45
C VAL A 62 13.36 -15.98 -6.27
N SER A 63 13.36 -16.70 -5.15
CA SER A 63 14.22 -17.88 -4.97
C SER A 63 15.73 -17.61 -5.24
N GLY A 64 16.19 -16.39 -4.97
CA GLY A 64 17.57 -15.94 -5.24
C GLY A 64 17.85 -15.50 -6.68
N GLN A 65 16.87 -15.56 -7.58
CA GLN A 65 16.93 -15.02 -8.94
C GLN A 65 16.34 -13.60 -8.97
N SER A 66 17.04 -12.65 -9.60
CA SER A 66 16.55 -11.28 -9.74
C SER A 66 15.90 -11.05 -11.10
N CYS A 67 14.78 -10.33 -11.11
CA CYS A 67 14.08 -9.87 -12.30
C CYS A 67 13.47 -8.48 -12.06
N ARG A 68 12.82 -7.91 -13.08
CA ARG A 68 12.08 -6.65 -12.93
C ARG A 68 10.60 -6.86 -13.14
N VAL A 69 9.76 -6.11 -12.44
CA VAL A 69 8.31 -6.11 -12.64
C VAL A 69 7.85 -4.68 -12.83
N ALA A 70 7.19 -4.42 -13.96
CA ALA A 70 6.51 -3.17 -14.20
C ALA A 70 5.07 -3.28 -13.69
N THR A 71 4.66 -2.33 -12.86
CA THR A 71 3.32 -2.23 -12.28
C THR A 71 2.73 -0.87 -12.64
N PRO A 72 2.32 -0.65 -13.90
CA PRO A 72 1.63 0.60 -14.28
C PRO A 72 0.24 0.70 -13.65
N GLN A 73 -0.27 1.92 -13.46
CA GLN A 73 -1.66 2.18 -13.01
C GLN A 73 -2.68 2.09 -14.16
N THR A 74 -2.44 1.21 -15.13
CA THR A 74 -3.37 0.98 -16.23
C THR A 74 -4.42 -0.03 -15.79
N ARG A 75 -5.70 0.36 -15.76
CA ARG A 75 -6.79 -0.55 -15.37
C ARG A 75 -6.83 -1.81 -16.26
N PHE A 76 -7.07 -2.95 -15.63
CA PHE A 76 -7.23 -4.25 -16.27
C PHE A 76 -8.20 -5.11 -15.46
N GLY A 77 -9.41 -5.32 -15.99
CA GLY A 77 -10.48 -5.98 -15.25
C GLY A 77 -10.73 -5.29 -13.91
N GLN A 78 -10.65 -6.05 -12.82
CA GLN A 78 -10.79 -5.57 -11.43
C GLN A 78 -9.50 -5.02 -10.79
N GLY A 79 -8.39 -4.98 -11.51
CA GLY A 79 -7.10 -4.51 -10.99
C GLY A 79 -6.33 -3.63 -11.98
N PHE A 80 -5.01 -3.72 -11.92
CA PHE A 80 -4.09 -2.98 -12.78
C PHE A 80 -3.20 -3.94 -13.58
N ARG A 81 -2.72 -3.53 -14.76
CA ARG A 81 -1.77 -4.33 -15.53
C ARG A 81 -0.44 -4.45 -14.80
N ALA A 82 0.11 -5.67 -14.76
CA ALA A 82 1.50 -5.92 -14.39
C ALA A 82 2.20 -6.59 -15.57
N GLY A 83 3.48 -6.26 -15.76
CA GLY A 83 4.34 -6.83 -16.77
C GLY A 83 5.63 -7.32 -16.14
N PRO A 84 5.92 -8.64 -16.14
CA PRO A 84 7.23 -9.14 -15.77
C PRO A 84 8.24 -8.82 -16.86
N LEU A 85 9.43 -8.39 -16.46
CA LEU A 85 10.58 -8.12 -17.31
C LEU A 85 11.67 -9.13 -16.96
N ARG A 86 11.76 -10.19 -17.78
CA ARG A 86 12.74 -11.29 -17.63
C ARG A 86 12.60 -12.01 -16.28
N CYS A 87 11.38 -12.26 -15.82
CA CYS A 87 11.16 -13.03 -14.60
C CYS A 87 11.12 -14.53 -14.87
N PRO A 88 11.61 -15.36 -13.95
CA PRO A 88 11.43 -16.80 -14.02
C PRO A 88 9.99 -17.19 -13.64
N ALA A 89 9.60 -18.42 -13.95
CA ALA A 89 8.37 -19.00 -13.42
C ALA A 89 8.42 -19.03 -11.88
N PRO A 90 7.30 -18.75 -11.18
CA PRO A 90 5.98 -18.45 -11.71
C PRO A 90 5.71 -16.96 -12.02
N LEU A 91 6.65 -16.05 -11.74
CA LEU A 91 6.44 -14.61 -11.95
C LEU A 91 6.38 -14.19 -13.43
N ASP A 92 6.88 -15.01 -14.35
CA ASP A 92 6.69 -14.80 -15.80
C ASP A 92 5.21 -14.74 -16.22
N GLY A 93 4.34 -15.45 -15.51
CA GLY A 93 2.91 -15.49 -15.80
C GLY A 93 2.12 -14.27 -15.31
N VAL A 94 2.76 -13.33 -14.61
CA VAL A 94 2.05 -12.17 -14.04
C VAL A 94 1.49 -11.29 -15.15
N LYS A 95 0.18 -11.00 -15.09
CA LYS A 95 -0.52 -10.12 -16.03
C LYS A 95 -1.19 -8.94 -15.34
N SER A 96 -1.56 -9.10 -14.08
CA SER A 96 -2.23 -8.06 -13.33
C SER A 96 -1.79 -8.03 -11.87
N TRP A 97 -2.04 -6.90 -11.24
CA TRP A 97 -1.80 -6.68 -9.82
C TRP A 97 -2.97 -5.93 -9.20
N ASN A 98 -3.18 -6.14 -7.91
CA ASN A 98 -4.15 -5.40 -7.14
C ASN A 98 -3.62 -5.12 -5.73
N VAL A 99 -4.12 -4.07 -5.11
CA VAL A 99 -3.85 -3.75 -3.71
C VAL A 99 -5.10 -3.99 -2.88
N SER A 100 -4.91 -4.55 -1.69
CA SER A 100 -5.97 -4.73 -0.69
C SER A 100 -5.38 -4.38 0.67
N GLY A 101 -5.74 -3.20 1.17
CA GLY A 101 -5.15 -2.60 2.36
C GLY A 101 -3.63 -2.44 2.24
N LYS A 102 -2.88 -3.25 3.00
CA LYS A 102 -1.40 -3.29 2.99
C LYS A 102 -0.81 -4.47 2.21
N GLN A 103 -1.62 -5.14 1.40
CA GLN A 103 -1.19 -6.28 0.59
C GLN A 103 -1.23 -5.95 -0.89
N LEU A 104 -0.15 -6.26 -1.60
CA LEU A 104 -0.07 -6.35 -3.05
C LEU A 104 -0.25 -7.81 -3.49
N ALA A 105 -1.25 -8.09 -4.30
CA ALA A 105 -1.43 -9.39 -4.93
C ALA A 105 -1.07 -9.29 -6.42
N LEU A 106 -0.28 -10.25 -6.90
CA LEU A 106 0.02 -10.44 -8.32
C LEU A 106 -0.80 -11.60 -8.85
N TYR A 107 -1.34 -11.45 -10.05
CA TYR A 107 -2.25 -12.40 -10.66
C TYR A 107 -1.79 -12.79 -12.07
N ASP A 108 -2.11 -14.02 -12.46
CA ASP A 108 -1.92 -14.51 -13.82
C ASP A 108 -3.02 -14.02 -14.80
N GLU A 109 -2.98 -14.50 -16.03
CA GLU A 109 -3.98 -14.22 -17.06
C GLU A 109 -5.40 -14.69 -16.68
N GLY A 110 -5.51 -15.85 -16.02
CA GLY A 110 -6.76 -16.40 -15.50
C GLY A 110 -7.25 -15.77 -14.20
N GLY A 111 -6.50 -14.82 -13.63
CA GLY A 111 -6.84 -14.16 -12.37
C GLY A 111 -6.50 -14.99 -11.11
N ASN A 112 -5.68 -16.02 -11.22
CA ASN A 112 -5.18 -16.75 -10.05
C ASN A 112 -4.05 -15.97 -9.39
N VAL A 113 -3.98 -16.02 -8.06
CA VAL A 113 -2.93 -15.36 -7.29
C VAL A 113 -1.60 -16.09 -7.48
N LEU A 114 -0.62 -15.42 -8.08
CA LEU A 114 0.74 -15.94 -8.25
C LEU A 114 1.64 -15.59 -7.08
N ALA A 115 1.47 -14.40 -6.50
CA ALA A 115 2.24 -13.96 -5.34
C ALA A 115 1.46 -12.95 -4.50
N ARG A 116 1.74 -12.96 -3.19
CA ARG A 116 1.21 -11.99 -2.24
C ARG A 116 2.39 -11.34 -1.53
N LEU A 117 2.45 -10.02 -1.62
CA LEU A 117 3.44 -9.20 -0.96
C LEU A 117 2.77 -8.19 -0.04
N TYR A 118 3.53 -7.69 0.91
CA TYR A 118 3.11 -6.65 1.84
C TYR A 118 4.17 -5.55 1.83
N SER A 119 3.76 -4.29 1.98
CA SER A 119 4.75 -3.21 2.13
C SER A 119 5.45 -3.36 3.48
N SER A 120 6.76 -3.59 3.40
CA SER A 120 7.66 -3.55 4.55
C SER A 120 8.20 -2.13 4.75
N SER A 121 8.32 -1.36 3.65
CA SER A 121 8.62 0.07 3.65
C SER A 121 8.09 0.73 2.37
N GLY A 122 8.08 2.06 2.28
CA GLY A 122 7.55 2.79 1.10
C GLY A 122 8.20 2.42 -0.24
N ASN A 123 9.36 1.75 -0.21
CA ASN A 123 10.13 1.30 -1.37
C ASN A 123 10.51 -0.18 -1.29
N ARG A 124 9.85 -0.96 -0.42
CA ARG A 124 10.08 -2.41 -0.33
C ARG A 124 8.80 -3.17 -0.02
N PHE A 125 8.62 -4.25 -0.75
CA PHE A 125 7.55 -5.20 -0.55
C PHE A 125 8.15 -6.59 -0.34
N ASP A 126 7.66 -7.32 0.64
CA ASP A 126 8.13 -8.67 0.93
C ASP A 126 6.94 -9.63 1.02
N GLY A 127 7.17 -10.88 0.66
CA GLY A 127 6.09 -11.84 0.50
C GLY A 127 6.55 -13.17 -0.05
N GLN A 128 5.58 -13.92 -0.56
CA GLN A 128 5.83 -15.26 -1.09
C GLN A 128 4.92 -15.50 -2.30
N THR A 129 5.37 -16.37 -3.20
CA THR A 129 4.54 -16.90 -4.29
C THR A 129 3.49 -17.86 -3.72
N SER A 130 2.45 -18.17 -4.50
CA SER A 130 1.47 -19.20 -4.16
C SER A 130 2.08 -20.60 -3.99
N SER A 131 3.26 -20.84 -4.59
CA SER A 131 4.06 -22.06 -4.40
C SER A 131 4.99 -22.03 -3.17
N GLY A 132 4.92 -20.99 -2.34
CA GLY A 132 5.72 -20.85 -1.11
C GLY A 132 7.16 -20.39 -1.33
N GLN A 133 7.51 -19.89 -2.51
CA GLN A 133 8.84 -19.33 -2.76
C GLN A 133 8.92 -17.90 -2.22
N PRO A 134 10.00 -17.51 -1.52
CA PRO A 134 10.16 -16.15 -1.03
C PRO A 134 10.33 -15.17 -2.19
N VAL A 135 9.63 -14.05 -2.07
CA VAL A 135 9.59 -12.98 -3.07
C VAL A 135 9.73 -11.63 -2.40
N SER A 136 10.68 -10.83 -2.88
CA SER A 136 10.87 -9.45 -2.42
C SER A 136 10.96 -8.50 -3.59
N LEU A 137 10.31 -7.35 -3.49
CA LEU A 137 10.32 -6.27 -4.46
C LEU A 137 10.98 -5.04 -3.82
N SER A 138 11.90 -4.40 -4.53
CA SER A 138 12.61 -3.20 -4.07
C SER A 138 12.89 -2.24 -5.23
N ARG A 139 12.98 -0.95 -4.94
CA ARG A 139 13.36 0.09 -5.92
C ARG A 139 14.25 1.15 -5.28
#